data_AF-A0AAU7R5S1-F1
#
_entry.id   AF-A0AAU7R5S1-F1
#
_cell.length_a   1.000
_cell.length_b   1.000
_cell.length_c   1.000
_cell.angle_alpha   90.00
_cell.angle_beta   90.00
_cell.angle_gamma   90.00
#
_symmetry.space_group_name_H-M   'P 1'
#
loop_
_entity.id
_entity.type
_entity.pdbx_description
1 polymer ?
#
loop_
_entity_poly.entity_id
_entity_poly.type
_entity_poly.pdbx_seq_one_letter_code
_entity_poly.pdbx_strand_id
1 'polypeptide(L)'
;MTQPPPYPTPPPAGHPPAGGGFAPPGGPAVPAQHIPPGYAGPPGYPPPGHLPPGYAPAPVPPPVAPNGQPLAGFGDRLLAYLIDTAVATAVAMALFVPVFFLVFFRMIDEMEQAGPEGPDPATFWTDVFLPLLAAELGVLLLMLAFYWVYHVEYARRTGQTLGKKVMKLRIVPVQPDAPLTRGMLGKRWVVEFAGGMFVPFLSYLDGFWQLWDKPWQQCLHDKFAGTVVVKVGP
;
A
#
# COMPACT_ATOMS: atom_id res chain seq x y z
N MET A 1 38.87 57.17 -18.23
CA MET A 1 38.91 57.07 -16.76
C MET A 1 37.52 57.37 -16.23
N THR A 2 36.75 56.35 -15.88
CA THR A 2 35.43 56.45 -15.25
C THR A 2 35.25 55.23 -14.35
N GLN A 3 35.05 55.47 -13.06
CA GLN A 3 35.08 54.50 -11.96
C GLN A 3 33.91 53.51 -11.95
N PRO A 4 34.08 52.30 -11.39
CA PRO A 4 32.98 51.38 -11.07
C PRO A 4 32.25 51.77 -9.76
N PRO A 5 30.97 51.36 -9.58
CA PRO A 5 30.14 51.74 -8.43
C PRO A 5 30.51 50.99 -7.12
N PRO A 6 30.29 51.60 -5.94
CA PRO A 6 30.64 51.02 -4.64
C PRO A 6 29.58 50.02 -4.13
N TYR A 7 30.03 48.92 -3.54
CA TYR A 7 29.20 47.93 -2.84
C TYR A 7 28.85 48.39 -1.41
N PRO A 8 27.65 48.08 -0.89
CA PRO A 8 27.26 48.39 0.48
C PRO A 8 27.86 47.39 1.50
N THR A 9 28.39 47.91 2.61
CA THR A 9 28.92 47.16 3.75
C THR A 9 27.79 46.71 4.71
N PRO A 10 27.84 45.49 5.28
CA PRO A 10 26.88 45.04 6.29
C PRO A 10 27.16 45.67 7.67
N PRO A 11 26.13 45.85 8.53
CA PRO A 11 26.26 46.50 9.83
C PRO A 11 26.99 45.65 10.88
N PRO A 12 27.54 46.27 11.96
CA PRO A 12 28.35 45.58 12.96
C PRO A 12 27.52 44.61 13.80
N ALA A 13 28.03 43.39 14.01
CA ALA A 13 27.44 42.41 14.90
C ALA A 13 27.55 42.86 16.37
N GLY A 14 26.42 42.83 17.08
CA GLY A 14 26.32 43.20 18.48
C GLY A 14 27.06 42.26 19.44
N HIS A 15 27.40 42.81 20.60
CA HIS A 15 28.16 42.16 21.67
C HIS A 15 27.34 41.06 22.38
N PRO A 16 27.91 39.86 22.64
CA PRO A 16 27.32 38.91 23.58
C PRO A 16 27.64 39.29 25.06
N PRO A 17 26.74 38.99 26.02
CA PRO A 17 26.88 39.42 27.40
C PRO A 17 27.91 38.62 28.20
N ALA A 18 28.48 39.30 29.19
CA ALA A 18 29.46 38.79 30.14
C ALA A 18 28.85 37.79 31.15
N GLY A 19 29.48 36.63 31.28
CA GLY A 19 29.20 35.63 32.32
C GLY A 19 30.46 34.82 32.60
N GLY A 20 31.02 34.99 33.81
CA GLY A 20 32.33 34.51 34.19
C GLY A 20 32.44 32.99 34.42
N GLY A 21 33.65 32.48 34.18
CA GLY A 21 34.09 31.13 34.52
C GLY A 21 35.55 30.95 34.12
N PHE A 22 36.40 30.56 35.08
CA PHE A 22 37.85 30.41 34.96
C PHE A 22 38.30 29.54 33.77
N ALA A 23 39.38 29.96 33.08
CA ALA A 23 40.07 29.19 32.05
C ALA A 23 41.38 28.56 32.57
N PRO A 24 41.69 27.30 32.24
CA PRO A 24 43.05 26.77 32.25
C PRO A 24 43.69 26.81 30.82
N PRO A 25 45.03 26.85 30.70
CA PRO A 25 45.69 27.27 29.46
C PRO A 25 45.94 26.13 28.44
N GLY A 26 45.63 26.43 27.17
CA GLY A 26 46.47 26.21 25.98
C GLY A 26 46.85 24.78 25.55
N GLY A 27 46.07 24.20 24.64
CA GLY A 27 46.50 23.10 23.74
C GLY A 27 46.22 23.44 22.27
N PRO A 28 47.00 22.94 21.29
CA PRO A 28 46.88 23.34 19.88
C PRO A 28 45.57 22.88 19.24
N ALA A 29 44.95 23.78 18.46
CA ALA A 29 43.69 23.58 17.77
C ALA A 29 43.81 22.59 16.59
N VAL A 30 43.00 21.52 16.62
CA VAL A 30 42.76 20.61 15.48
C VAL A 30 41.57 21.14 14.64
N PRO A 31 41.66 21.12 13.29
CA PRO A 31 40.61 21.64 12.44
C PRO A 31 39.35 20.74 12.48
N ALA A 32 38.18 21.36 12.53
CA ALA A 32 36.88 20.69 12.60
C ALA A 32 36.61 19.86 11.33
N GLN A 33 36.55 18.53 11.49
CA GLN A 33 36.08 17.62 10.46
C GLN A 33 34.57 17.77 10.25
N HIS A 34 34.16 17.91 8.99
CA HIS A 34 32.77 17.94 8.57
C HIS A 34 32.15 16.54 8.75
N ILE A 35 31.31 16.36 9.77
CA ILE A 35 30.60 15.11 10.03
C ILE A 35 29.37 15.07 9.11
N PRO A 36 29.24 14.08 8.19
CA PRO A 36 28.03 13.94 7.39
C PRO A 36 26.82 13.57 8.28
N PRO A 37 25.58 13.96 7.93
CA PRO A 37 24.40 13.66 8.75
C PRO A 37 24.25 12.14 8.94
N GLY A 38 24.45 11.69 10.17
CA GLY A 38 24.31 10.28 10.54
C GLY A 38 22.87 9.82 10.39
N TYR A 39 22.67 8.72 9.64
CA TYR A 39 21.45 7.94 9.67
C TYR A 39 21.07 7.63 11.12
N ALA A 40 19.86 8.00 11.54
CA ALA A 40 19.33 7.65 12.85
C ALA A 40 19.28 6.12 12.97
N GLY A 41 20.17 5.55 13.79
CA GLY A 41 20.15 4.14 14.14
C GLY A 41 18.83 3.77 14.86
N PRO A 42 18.44 2.49 14.85
CA PRO A 42 17.24 2.03 15.54
C PRO A 42 17.33 2.38 17.04
N PRO A 43 16.22 2.75 17.70
CA PRO A 43 16.23 3.07 19.12
C PRO A 43 16.77 1.88 19.92
N GLY A 44 17.92 2.08 20.57
CA GLY A 44 18.47 1.10 21.50
C GLY A 44 17.46 0.85 22.62
N TYR A 45 17.10 -0.40 22.85
CA TYR A 45 16.37 -0.78 24.06
C TYR A 45 17.19 -0.35 25.27
N PRO A 46 16.62 0.39 26.24
CA PRO A 46 17.33 0.67 27.47
C PRO A 46 17.64 -0.67 28.19
N PRO A 47 18.83 -0.80 28.79
CA PRO A 47 19.23 -2.02 29.48
C PRO A 47 18.23 -2.34 30.61
N PRO A 48 18.02 -3.63 30.98
CA PRO A 48 17.06 -4.01 32.00
C PRO A 48 17.56 -3.55 33.38
N GLY A 49 17.19 -2.34 33.77
CA GLY A 49 17.56 -1.74 35.03
C GLY A 49 16.51 -0.72 35.43
N HIS A 50 15.65 -1.11 36.39
CA HIS A 50 14.94 -0.24 37.33
C HIS A 50 14.56 1.13 36.77
N LEU A 51 13.44 1.16 36.04
CA LEU A 51 12.74 2.42 35.70
C LEU A 51 12.46 3.18 37.02
N PRO A 52 12.85 4.47 37.13
CA PRO A 52 12.56 5.26 38.32
C PRO A 52 11.04 5.32 38.59
N PRO A 53 10.60 5.33 39.86
CA PRO A 53 9.19 5.48 40.19
C PRO A 53 8.64 6.79 39.61
N GLY A 54 7.66 6.69 38.71
CA GLY A 54 7.05 7.85 38.03
C GLY A 54 7.42 8.01 36.55
N TYR A 55 8.30 7.17 36.01
CA TYR A 55 8.58 7.16 34.57
C TYR A 55 7.50 6.37 33.82
N ALA A 56 6.49 7.06 33.29
CA ALA A 56 5.56 6.48 32.33
C ALA A 56 6.32 6.17 31.02
N PRO A 57 6.13 5.00 30.39
CA PRO A 57 6.72 4.72 29.09
C PRO A 57 6.35 5.81 28.09
N ALA A 58 7.34 6.43 27.45
CA ALA A 58 7.09 7.37 26.37
C ALA A 58 6.28 6.65 25.27
N PRO A 59 5.25 7.29 24.67
CA PRO A 59 4.53 6.71 23.55
C PRO A 59 5.51 6.35 22.44
N VAL A 60 5.52 5.08 22.01
CA VAL A 60 6.35 4.65 20.89
C VAL A 60 5.88 5.40 19.65
N PRO A 61 6.73 6.18 18.97
CA PRO A 61 6.32 6.94 17.81
C PRO A 61 5.83 5.97 16.71
N PRO A 62 4.74 6.31 15.98
CA PRO A 62 4.24 5.46 14.93
C PRO A 62 5.30 5.28 13.84
N PRO A 63 5.41 4.10 13.23
CA PRO A 63 6.28 3.88 12.08
C PRO A 63 5.95 4.87 10.95
N VAL A 64 6.99 5.45 10.35
CA VAL A 64 6.86 6.47 9.31
C VAL A 64 7.40 5.97 7.98
N ALA A 65 6.77 6.40 6.90
CA ALA A 65 7.26 6.23 5.54
C ALA A 65 8.46 7.18 5.28
N PRO A 66 9.27 6.93 4.22
CA PRO A 66 10.40 7.81 3.88
C PRO A 66 10.04 9.28 3.65
N ASN A 67 8.79 9.57 3.33
CA ASN A 67 8.25 10.93 3.18
C ASN A 67 7.72 11.53 4.51
N GLY A 68 7.98 10.90 5.66
CA GLY A 68 7.59 11.35 6.99
C GLY A 68 6.12 11.09 7.37
N GLN A 69 5.30 10.55 6.47
CA GLN A 69 3.90 10.26 6.78
C GLN A 69 3.76 8.99 7.65
N PRO A 70 2.81 8.96 8.60
CA PRO A 70 2.58 7.78 9.42
C PRO A 70 2.08 6.60 8.57
N LEU A 71 2.69 5.44 8.77
CA LEU A 71 2.29 4.21 8.10
C LEU A 71 0.92 3.74 8.61
N ALA A 72 0.12 3.21 7.69
CA ALA A 72 -1.14 2.57 8.04
C ALA A 72 -0.87 1.25 8.76
N GLY A 73 -1.55 1.00 9.87
CA GLY A 73 -1.41 -0.25 10.61
C GLY A 73 -2.12 -1.42 9.91
N PHE A 74 -1.82 -2.65 10.36
CA PHE A 74 -2.43 -3.88 9.84
C PHE A 74 -3.96 -3.82 9.85
N GLY A 75 -4.57 -3.42 10.98
CA GLY A 75 -6.04 -3.37 11.13
C GLY A 75 -6.69 -2.40 10.15
N ASP A 76 -6.11 -1.20 9.96
CA ASP A 76 -6.63 -0.20 9.02
C ASP A 76 -6.59 -0.74 7.58
N ARG A 77 -5.49 -1.40 7.21
CA ARG A 77 -5.32 -2.00 5.89
C ARG A 77 -6.23 -3.20 5.67
N LEU A 78 -6.42 -4.04 6.68
CA LEU A 78 -7.33 -5.18 6.63
C LEU A 78 -8.77 -4.70 6.45
N LEU A 79 -9.23 -3.70 7.20
CA LEU A 79 -10.56 -3.13 7.03
C LEU A 79 -10.75 -2.51 5.64
N ALA A 80 -9.75 -1.78 5.14
CA ALA A 80 -9.79 -1.23 3.78
C ALA A 80 -9.91 -2.36 2.73
N TYR A 81 -9.15 -3.44 2.90
CA TYR A 81 -9.20 -4.62 2.03
C TYR A 81 -10.57 -5.32 2.09
N LEU A 82 -11.17 -5.45 3.29
CA LEU A 82 -12.50 -6.06 3.45
C LEU A 82 -13.59 -5.22 2.75
N ILE A 83 -13.51 -3.89 2.81
CA ILE A 83 -14.43 -3.00 2.08
C ILE A 83 -14.22 -3.15 0.57
N ASP A 84 -12.97 -3.13 0.09
CA ASP A 84 -12.65 -3.34 -1.32
C ASP A 84 -13.15 -4.71 -1.82
N THR A 85 -13.00 -5.75 -0.99
CA THR A 85 -13.49 -7.10 -1.27
C THR A 85 -15.01 -7.12 -1.34
N ALA A 86 -15.73 -6.47 -0.42
CA ALA A 86 -17.18 -6.39 -0.46
C ALA A 86 -17.68 -5.72 -1.75
N VAL A 87 -17.02 -4.65 -2.21
CA VAL A 87 -17.32 -4.00 -3.50
C VAL A 87 -17.10 -4.98 -4.65
N ALA A 88 -15.95 -5.66 -4.68
CA ALA A 88 -15.65 -6.64 -5.72
C ALA A 88 -16.64 -7.81 -5.73
N THR A 89 -17.04 -8.32 -4.57
CA THR A 89 -18.06 -9.37 -4.43
C THR A 89 -19.41 -8.90 -4.92
N ALA A 90 -19.83 -7.67 -4.60
CA ALA A 90 -21.10 -7.13 -5.10
C ALA A 90 -21.12 -7.04 -6.64
N VAL A 91 -20.02 -6.61 -7.25
CA VAL A 91 -19.87 -6.59 -8.72
C VAL A 91 -19.88 -8.00 -9.29
N ALA A 92 -19.14 -8.93 -8.67
CA ALA A 92 -19.13 -10.34 -9.08
C ALA A 92 -20.53 -10.96 -9.02
N MET A 93 -21.29 -10.71 -7.96
CA MET A 93 -22.68 -11.17 -7.84
C MET A 93 -23.57 -10.55 -8.92
N ALA A 94 -23.45 -9.25 -9.20
CA ALA A 94 -24.23 -8.59 -10.23
C ALA A 94 -23.97 -9.18 -11.63
N LEU A 95 -22.75 -9.64 -11.91
CA LEU A 95 -22.38 -10.31 -13.16
C LEU A 95 -22.79 -11.79 -13.17
N PHE A 96 -22.58 -12.50 -12.07
CA PHE A 96 -22.78 -13.95 -11.97
C PHE A 96 -24.26 -14.33 -11.85
N VAL A 97 -25.06 -13.59 -11.09
CA VAL A 97 -26.48 -13.95 -10.82
C VAL A 97 -27.32 -14.06 -12.10
N PRO A 98 -27.26 -13.11 -13.06
CA PRO A 98 -27.99 -13.27 -14.32
C PRO A 98 -27.54 -14.48 -15.13
N VAL A 99 -26.23 -14.73 -15.18
CA VAL A 99 -25.66 -15.90 -15.86
C VAL A 99 -26.12 -17.20 -15.21
N PHE A 100 -26.10 -17.25 -13.88
CA PHE A 100 -26.58 -18.38 -13.09
C PHE A 100 -28.05 -18.70 -13.42
N PHE A 101 -28.93 -17.69 -13.41
CA PHE A 101 -30.34 -17.92 -13.74
C PHE A 101 -30.55 -18.33 -15.19
N LEU A 102 -29.83 -17.73 -16.15
CA LEU A 102 -29.89 -18.14 -17.56
C LEU A 102 -29.50 -19.61 -17.74
N VAL A 103 -28.40 -20.05 -17.13
CA VAL A 103 -27.95 -21.44 -17.20
C VAL A 103 -28.90 -22.36 -16.45
N PHE A 104 -29.38 -21.94 -15.28
CA PHE A 104 -30.30 -22.73 -14.45
C PHE A 104 -31.62 -23.03 -15.19
N PHE A 105 -32.26 -22.00 -15.76
CA PHE A 105 -33.50 -22.21 -16.52
C PHE A 105 -33.25 -23.03 -17.78
N ARG A 106 -32.15 -22.79 -18.49
CA ARG A 106 -31.78 -23.59 -19.65
C ARG A 106 -31.58 -25.07 -19.30
N MET A 107 -30.96 -25.35 -18.16
CA MET A 107 -30.78 -26.73 -17.68
C MET A 107 -32.11 -27.40 -17.35
N ILE A 108 -33.08 -26.67 -16.80
CA ILE A 108 -34.43 -27.19 -16.57
C ILE A 108 -35.10 -27.55 -17.90
N ASP A 109 -35.07 -26.63 -18.87
CA ASP A 109 -35.70 -26.81 -20.18
C ASP A 109 -35.12 -28.04 -20.92
N GLU A 110 -33.81 -28.24 -20.85
CA GLU A 110 -33.13 -29.40 -21.45
C GLU A 110 -33.52 -30.72 -20.77
N MET A 111 -33.61 -30.73 -19.44
CA MET A 111 -34.01 -31.93 -18.69
C MET A 111 -35.49 -32.28 -18.92
N GLU A 112 -36.35 -31.29 -19.09
CA GLU A 112 -37.76 -31.51 -19.42
C GLU A 112 -37.92 -32.11 -20.83
N GLN A 113 -37.18 -31.59 -21.80
CA GLN A 113 -37.21 -32.07 -23.19
C GLN A 113 -36.63 -33.49 -23.34
N ALA A 114 -35.62 -33.81 -22.55
CA ALA A 114 -34.94 -35.10 -22.57
C ALA A 114 -35.81 -36.29 -22.12
N GLY A 115 -36.80 -36.07 -21.26
CA GLY A 115 -37.62 -37.14 -20.70
C GLY A 115 -36.84 -38.12 -19.81
N PRO A 116 -37.34 -39.35 -19.61
CA PRO A 116 -36.80 -40.29 -18.61
C PRO A 116 -35.38 -40.80 -18.89
N GLU A 117 -34.96 -40.76 -20.16
CA GLU A 117 -33.64 -41.25 -20.59
C GLU A 117 -32.52 -40.23 -20.34
N GLY A 118 -32.88 -38.97 -20.06
CA GLY A 118 -31.93 -37.88 -19.88
C GLY A 118 -31.44 -37.30 -21.22
N PRO A 119 -30.76 -36.13 -21.17
CA PRO A 119 -30.40 -35.41 -22.39
C PRO A 119 -29.33 -36.17 -23.15
N ASP A 120 -29.45 -36.14 -24.49
CA ASP A 120 -28.40 -36.64 -25.37
C ASP A 120 -27.07 -35.94 -25.05
N PRO A 121 -25.96 -36.69 -24.84
CA PRO A 121 -24.69 -36.10 -24.43
C PRO A 121 -24.14 -35.04 -25.39
N ALA A 122 -24.35 -35.20 -26.70
CA ALA A 122 -23.86 -34.22 -27.67
C ALA A 122 -24.66 -32.91 -27.58
N THR A 123 -25.97 -33.00 -27.46
CA THR A 123 -26.88 -31.87 -27.27
C THR A 123 -26.60 -31.14 -25.96
N PHE A 124 -26.47 -31.87 -24.85
CA PHE A 124 -26.10 -31.30 -23.54
C PHE A 124 -24.76 -30.55 -23.60
N TRP A 125 -23.78 -31.10 -24.32
CA TRP A 125 -22.48 -30.46 -24.49
C TRP A 125 -22.58 -29.12 -25.25
N THR A 126 -23.30 -29.09 -26.36
CA THR A 126 -23.42 -27.89 -27.20
C THR A 126 -24.36 -26.85 -26.61
N ASP A 127 -25.43 -27.28 -25.97
CA ASP A 127 -26.48 -26.39 -25.51
C ASP A 127 -26.26 -25.96 -24.07
N VAL A 128 -25.71 -26.78 -23.17
CA VAL A 128 -25.50 -26.36 -21.77
C VAL A 128 -24.03 -26.06 -21.51
N PHE A 129 -23.15 -27.03 -21.80
CA PHE A 129 -21.77 -26.97 -21.31
C PHE A 129 -20.93 -25.88 -22.00
N LEU A 130 -20.96 -25.81 -23.33
CA LEU A 130 -20.19 -24.78 -24.07
C LEU A 130 -20.67 -23.35 -23.76
N PRO A 131 -21.97 -23.03 -23.73
CA PRO A 131 -22.44 -21.70 -23.36
C PRO A 131 -22.11 -21.36 -21.90
N LEU A 132 -22.17 -22.32 -20.97
CA LEU A 132 -21.73 -22.14 -19.59
C LEU A 132 -20.24 -21.76 -19.54
N LEU A 133 -19.36 -22.51 -20.19
CA LEU A 133 -17.92 -22.18 -20.24
C LEU A 133 -17.66 -20.81 -20.87
N ALA A 134 -18.38 -20.47 -21.95
CA ALA A 134 -18.28 -19.17 -22.58
C ALA A 134 -18.74 -18.04 -21.64
N ALA A 135 -19.81 -18.26 -20.88
CA ALA A 135 -20.31 -17.29 -19.91
C ALA A 135 -19.35 -17.14 -18.72
N GLU A 136 -18.79 -18.23 -18.19
CA GLU A 136 -17.76 -18.22 -17.15
C GLU A 136 -16.51 -17.47 -17.61
N LEU A 137 -16.04 -17.73 -18.83
CA LEU A 137 -14.93 -16.98 -19.43
C LEU A 137 -15.28 -15.50 -19.57
N GLY A 138 -16.50 -15.17 -19.99
CA GLY A 138 -17.00 -13.79 -20.07
C GLY A 138 -16.96 -13.09 -18.72
N VAL A 139 -17.51 -13.71 -17.67
CA VAL A 139 -17.49 -13.18 -16.30
C VAL A 139 -16.05 -13.02 -15.80
N LEU A 140 -15.18 -14.01 -16.03
CA LEU A 140 -13.76 -13.94 -15.66
C LEU A 140 -13.07 -12.73 -16.31
N LEU A 141 -13.26 -12.52 -17.61
CA LEU A 141 -12.66 -11.39 -18.34
C LEU A 141 -13.20 -10.04 -17.85
N LEU A 142 -14.50 -9.95 -17.57
CA LEU A 142 -15.11 -8.76 -17.00
C LEU A 142 -14.58 -8.45 -15.60
N MET A 143 -14.43 -9.46 -14.75
CA MET A 143 -13.83 -9.31 -13.43
C MET A 143 -12.36 -8.92 -13.53
N LEU A 144 -11.59 -9.50 -14.46
CA LEU A 144 -10.20 -9.12 -14.70
C LEU A 144 -10.09 -7.63 -15.07
N ALA A 145 -10.93 -7.18 -16.00
CA ALA A 145 -11.01 -5.79 -16.41
C ALA A 145 -11.44 -4.87 -15.26
N PHE A 146 -12.44 -5.27 -14.48
CA PHE A 146 -12.89 -4.54 -13.30
C PHE A 146 -11.75 -4.36 -12.29
N TYR A 147 -11.07 -5.45 -11.90
CA TYR A 147 -9.97 -5.41 -10.95
C TYR A 147 -8.83 -4.52 -11.44
N TRP A 148 -8.49 -4.58 -12.73
CA TRP A 148 -7.50 -3.67 -13.33
C TRP A 148 -7.94 -2.22 -13.20
N VAL A 149 -9.14 -1.89 -13.67
CA VAL A 149 -9.65 -0.51 -13.64
C VAL A 149 -9.73 0.01 -12.20
N TYR A 150 -10.15 -0.83 -11.25
CA TYR A 150 -10.36 -0.46 -9.86
C TYR A 150 -9.05 -0.32 -9.06
N HIS A 151 -8.15 -1.30 -9.13
CA HIS A 151 -6.90 -1.28 -8.36
C HIS A 151 -5.77 -0.51 -9.06
N VAL A 152 -5.83 -0.34 -10.38
CA VAL A 152 -4.78 0.34 -11.16
C VAL A 152 -5.25 1.72 -11.60
N GLU A 153 -6.25 1.83 -12.47
CA GLU A 153 -6.60 3.14 -13.08
C GLU A 153 -7.26 4.10 -12.10
N TYR A 154 -8.19 3.60 -11.29
CA TYR A 154 -8.88 4.41 -10.28
C TYR A 154 -7.92 4.81 -9.16
N ALA A 155 -7.14 3.86 -8.64
CA ALA A 155 -6.14 4.13 -7.62
C ALA A 155 -5.04 5.07 -8.12
N ARG A 156 -4.65 5.04 -9.40
CA ARG A 156 -3.62 5.93 -9.96
C ARG A 156 -3.91 7.42 -9.73
N ARG A 157 -5.18 7.82 -9.71
CA ARG A 157 -5.56 9.24 -9.58
C ARG A 157 -5.24 9.82 -8.22
N THR A 158 -5.37 9.02 -7.16
CA THR A 158 -5.31 9.52 -5.76
C THR A 158 -4.48 8.64 -4.84
N GLY A 159 -3.97 7.52 -5.32
CA GLY A 159 -3.40 6.44 -4.51
C GLY A 159 -4.43 5.69 -3.66
N GLN A 160 -5.74 5.78 -3.97
CA GLN A 160 -6.78 5.22 -3.10
C GLN A 160 -7.84 4.45 -3.91
N THR A 161 -8.14 3.24 -3.44
CA THR A 161 -9.38 2.49 -3.73
C THR A 161 -10.52 3.00 -2.82
N LEU A 162 -11.76 2.55 -3.02
CA LEU A 162 -12.90 2.99 -2.20
C LEU A 162 -12.68 2.63 -0.73
N GLY A 163 -12.29 1.40 -0.41
CA GLY A 163 -11.99 0.99 0.96
C GLY A 163 -10.86 1.80 1.58
N LYS A 164 -9.81 2.09 0.81
CA LYS A 164 -8.73 2.97 1.27
C LYS A 164 -9.20 4.41 1.48
N LYS A 165 -10.11 4.94 0.67
CA LYS A 165 -10.72 6.27 0.91
C LYS A 165 -11.51 6.31 2.22
N VAL A 166 -12.35 5.30 2.45
CA VAL A 166 -13.14 5.17 3.68
C VAL A 166 -12.22 5.10 4.90
N MET A 167 -11.14 4.33 4.82
CA MET A 167 -10.16 4.18 5.89
C MET A 167 -9.11 5.31 5.94
N LYS A 168 -9.24 6.36 5.11
CA LYS A 168 -8.27 7.48 5.00
C LYS A 168 -6.84 6.99 4.78
N LEU A 169 -6.65 6.03 3.90
CA LEU A 169 -5.36 5.45 3.54
C LEU A 169 -4.99 5.83 2.12
N ARG A 170 -3.69 5.96 1.85
CA ARG A 170 -3.17 6.23 0.50
C ARG A 170 -1.91 5.42 0.22
N ILE A 171 -1.83 4.93 -1.00
CA ILE A 171 -0.65 4.30 -1.58
C ILE A 171 0.30 5.40 -2.06
N VAL A 172 1.54 5.34 -1.61
CA VAL A 172 2.61 6.25 -2.04
C VAL A 172 3.87 5.45 -2.42
N PRO A 173 4.68 5.93 -3.36
CA PRO A 173 5.99 5.35 -3.60
C PRO A 173 6.89 5.41 -2.36
N VAL A 174 7.77 4.42 -2.22
CA VAL A 174 8.83 4.42 -1.19
C VAL A 174 9.81 5.57 -1.44
N GLN A 175 10.15 5.81 -2.71
CA GLN A 175 11.04 6.91 -3.08
C GLN A 175 10.30 8.24 -2.85
N PRO A 176 10.80 9.12 -1.97
CA PRO A 176 10.23 10.45 -1.79
C PRO A 176 10.12 11.19 -3.13
N ASP A 177 9.05 11.96 -3.30
CA ASP A 177 8.78 12.80 -4.47
C ASP A 177 8.54 12.07 -5.81
N ALA A 178 8.65 10.75 -5.85
CA ALA A 178 8.30 9.98 -7.04
C ALA A 178 6.77 9.97 -7.27
N PRO A 179 6.29 10.08 -8.52
CA PRO A 179 4.88 9.95 -8.81
C PRO A 179 4.43 8.49 -8.70
N LEU A 180 3.20 8.27 -8.23
CA LEU A 180 2.59 6.94 -8.27
C LEU A 180 2.28 6.55 -9.73
N THR A 181 3.01 5.58 -10.26
CA THR A 181 2.87 5.18 -11.67
C THR A 181 1.90 4.02 -11.86
N ARG A 182 1.34 3.91 -13.07
CA ARG A 182 0.53 2.76 -13.50
C ARG A 182 1.31 1.45 -13.37
N GLY A 183 2.61 1.47 -13.68
CA GLY A 183 3.47 0.28 -13.57
C GLY A 183 3.62 -0.22 -12.14
N MET A 184 3.75 0.67 -11.16
CA MET A 184 3.78 0.29 -9.74
C MET A 184 2.47 -0.35 -9.30
N LEU A 185 1.34 0.26 -9.65
CA LEU A 185 0.02 -0.30 -9.32
C LEU A 185 -0.25 -1.63 -10.07
N GLY A 186 0.20 -1.76 -11.31
CA GLY A 186 0.14 -3.00 -12.07
C GLY A 186 0.95 -4.12 -11.42
N LYS A 187 2.16 -3.82 -10.91
CA LYS A 187 2.97 -4.80 -10.14
C LYS A 187 2.23 -5.27 -8.89
N ARG A 188 1.58 -4.36 -8.16
CA ARG A 188 0.75 -4.73 -7.00
C ARG A 188 -0.36 -5.67 -7.43
N TRP A 189 -1.09 -5.29 -8.47
CA TRP A 189 -2.21 -6.06 -9.00
C TRP A 189 -1.78 -7.47 -9.43
N VAL A 190 -0.62 -7.64 -10.06
CA VAL A 190 -0.10 -8.97 -10.42
C VAL A 190 0.13 -9.82 -9.17
N VAL A 191 0.77 -9.28 -8.13
CA VAL A 191 1.06 -10.06 -6.91
C VAL A 191 -0.22 -10.37 -6.12
N GLU A 192 -1.09 -9.37 -5.96
CA GLU A 192 -2.33 -9.48 -5.18
C GLU A 192 -3.38 -10.35 -5.88
N PHE A 193 -3.60 -10.13 -7.18
CA PHE A 193 -4.62 -10.83 -7.95
C PHE A 193 -4.10 -12.10 -8.63
N ALA A 194 -3.12 -12.01 -9.52
CA ALA A 194 -2.63 -13.18 -10.25
C ALA A 194 -1.88 -14.15 -9.31
N GLY A 195 -1.05 -13.61 -8.41
CA GLY A 195 -0.41 -14.40 -7.36
C GLY A 195 -1.44 -15.09 -6.46
N GLY A 196 -2.43 -14.34 -5.97
CA GLY A 196 -3.48 -14.89 -5.12
C GLY A 196 -4.38 -15.93 -5.81
N MET A 197 -4.57 -15.82 -7.12
CA MET A 197 -5.40 -16.74 -7.91
C MET A 197 -4.67 -18.06 -8.23
N PHE A 198 -3.38 -18.00 -8.58
CA PHE A 198 -2.65 -19.17 -9.10
C PHE A 198 -1.73 -19.85 -8.07
N VAL A 199 -1.37 -19.16 -6.98
CA VAL A 199 -0.45 -19.71 -5.98
C VAL A 199 -1.20 -19.91 -4.65
N PRO A 200 -1.43 -21.16 -4.22
CA PRO A 200 -2.10 -21.43 -2.96
C PRO A 200 -1.45 -20.69 -1.79
N PHE A 201 -2.27 -20.11 -0.92
CA PHE A 201 -1.88 -19.36 0.27
C PHE A 201 -1.08 -18.06 0.05
N LEU A 202 -0.78 -17.67 -1.20
CA LEU A 202 0.01 -16.46 -1.46
C LEU A 202 -0.70 -15.19 -0.99
N SER A 203 -2.02 -15.10 -1.07
CA SER A 203 -2.78 -13.95 -0.55
C SER A 203 -2.61 -13.77 0.96
N TYR A 204 -2.55 -14.86 1.72
CA TYR A 204 -2.29 -14.80 3.17
C TYR A 204 -0.85 -14.40 3.44
N LEU A 205 0.10 -14.99 2.71
CA LEU A 205 1.51 -14.65 2.86
C LEU A 205 1.76 -13.16 2.54
N ASP A 206 1.18 -12.67 1.45
CA ASP A 206 1.21 -11.26 1.03
C ASP A 206 0.65 -10.34 2.12
N GLY A 207 -0.57 -10.61 2.58
CA GLY A 207 -1.26 -9.78 3.57
C GLY A 207 -0.61 -9.78 4.94
N PHE A 208 -0.08 -10.92 5.41
CA PHE A 208 0.56 -11.02 6.73
C PHE A 208 2.03 -10.57 6.73
N TRP A 209 2.66 -10.43 5.56
CA TRP A 209 4.07 -10.04 5.46
C TRP A 209 4.40 -8.73 6.21
N GLN A 210 3.45 -7.78 6.22
CA GLN A 210 3.59 -6.49 6.90
C GLN A 210 3.81 -6.58 8.42
N LEU A 211 3.46 -7.71 9.05
CA LEU A 211 3.60 -7.86 10.50
C LEU A 211 5.08 -7.86 10.92
N TRP A 212 5.93 -8.48 10.13
CA TRP A 212 7.37 -8.61 10.37
C TRP A 212 8.25 -7.79 9.42
N ASP A 213 7.73 -7.29 8.29
CA ASP A 213 8.48 -6.39 7.42
C ASP A 213 8.74 -5.05 8.11
N LYS A 214 10.01 -4.74 8.41
CA LYS A 214 10.45 -3.48 9.04
C LYS A 214 11.52 -2.82 8.17
N PRO A 215 11.59 -1.47 8.14
CA PRO A 215 10.80 -0.54 8.94
C PRO A 215 9.42 -0.19 8.34
N TRP A 216 9.17 -0.51 7.08
CA TRP A 216 8.05 0.07 6.31
C TRP A 216 6.73 -0.71 6.36
N GLN A 217 6.69 -1.88 6.99
CA GLN A 217 5.49 -2.69 7.15
C GLN A 217 4.82 -2.98 5.80
N GLN A 218 5.58 -3.40 4.79
CA GLN A 218 5.03 -3.66 3.47
C GLN A 218 4.38 -5.04 3.38
N CYS A 219 3.29 -5.15 2.63
CA CYS A 219 2.87 -6.44 2.07
C CYS A 219 3.84 -6.87 0.94
N LEU A 220 3.78 -8.12 0.46
CA LEU A 220 4.62 -8.56 -0.67
C LEU A 220 4.34 -7.76 -1.94
N HIS A 221 3.08 -7.46 -2.24
CA HIS A 221 2.68 -6.66 -3.38
C HIS A 221 3.21 -5.23 -3.31
N ASP A 222 3.25 -4.66 -2.10
CA ASP A 222 3.80 -3.33 -1.82
C ASP A 222 5.31 -3.33 -2.04
N LYS A 223 6.00 -4.35 -1.51
CA LYS A 223 7.45 -4.50 -1.62
C LYS A 223 7.90 -4.66 -3.06
N PHE A 224 7.22 -5.54 -3.81
CA PHE A 224 7.50 -5.76 -5.23
C PHE A 224 7.24 -4.52 -6.10
N ALA A 225 6.25 -3.70 -5.71
CA ALA A 225 5.90 -2.47 -6.41
C ALA A 225 6.73 -1.26 -5.97
N GLY A 226 7.50 -1.34 -4.88
CA GLY A 226 8.19 -0.19 -4.30
C GLY A 226 7.22 0.86 -3.73
N THR A 227 6.12 0.42 -3.12
CA THR A 227 5.10 1.29 -2.50
C THR A 227 4.92 1.03 -1.02
N VAL A 228 4.40 2.02 -0.31
CA VAL A 228 3.93 1.89 1.08
C VAL A 228 2.53 2.48 1.21
N VAL A 229 1.81 2.06 2.24
CA VAL A 229 0.49 2.60 2.55
C VAL A 229 0.58 3.48 3.80
N VAL A 230 0.21 4.74 3.64
CA VAL A 230 0.25 5.78 4.67
C VAL A 230 -1.16 6.23 5.04
N LYS A 231 -1.30 6.81 6.24
CA LYS A 231 -2.54 7.51 6.61
C LYS A 231 -2.58 8.85 5.89
N VAL A 232 -3.76 9.21 5.40
CA VAL A 232 -4.08 10.57 4.98
C VAL A 232 -4.46 11.31 6.25
N GLY A 233 -3.68 12.34 6.61
CA GLY A 233 -3.99 13.17 7.78
C GLY A 233 -5.39 13.79 7.68
N PRO A 234 -5.98 14.21 8.82
CA PRO A 234 -7.05 15.21 8.77
C PRO A 234 -6.56 16.50 8.08
#